data_AF-A0ABD4Z151-F1
#
_entry.id   AF-A0ABD4Z151-F1
#
_cell.length_a   1.000
_cell.length_b   1.000
_cell.length_c   1.000
_cell.angle_alpha   90.00
_cell.angle_beta   90.00
_cell.angle_gamma   90.00
#
_symmetry.space_group_name_H-M   'P 1'
#
loop_
_entity.id
_entity.type
_entity.pdbx_description
1 polymer ?
#
loop_
_entity_poly.entity_id
_entity_poly.type
_entity_poly.pdbx_seq_one_letter_code
_entity_poly.pdbx_strand_id
1 'polypeptide(L)'
;MREFVATFLDAGLLVLAVLAFLLPALSALALVLRAKAGRFPRLNTPGWRRAGILVLWLPFIVMAIYGGTAWWAASVYDRYYFFGLLICFAYLLCAMLLSAAGLFWIRTTRGRHP
;
A
#
# COMPACT_ATOMS: atom_id res chain seq x y z
N MET A 1 -5.70 -1.02 -31.82
CA MET A 1 -4.60 -0.64 -30.89
C MET A 1 -5.11 0.18 -29.71
N ARG A 2 -5.90 1.25 -29.92
CA ARG A 2 -6.54 2.02 -28.82
C ARG A 2 -7.45 1.19 -27.89
N GLU A 3 -8.30 0.31 -28.41
CA GLU A 3 -9.19 -0.52 -27.58
C GLU A 3 -8.43 -1.48 -26.67
N PHE A 4 -7.42 -2.20 -27.18
CA PHE A 4 -6.57 -3.08 -26.36
C PHE A 4 -5.87 -2.34 -25.22
N VAL A 5 -5.40 -1.11 -25.46
CA VAL A 5 -4.77 -0.27 -24.44
C VAL A 5 -5.78 0.20 -23.41
N ALA A 6 -7.00 0.55 -23.83
CA ALA A 6 -8.10 0.90 -22.93
C ALA A 6 -8.49 -0.28 -22.03
N THR A 7 -8.66 -1.49 -22.58
CA THR A 7 -8.97 -2.68 -21.78
C THR A 7 -7.85 -3.04 -20.79
N PHE A 8 -6.58 -2.87 -21.20
CA PHE A 8 -5.44 -3.09 -20.32
C PHE A 8 -5.38 -2.05 -19.18
N LEU A 9 -5.67 -0.78 -19.49
CA LEU A 9 -5.78 0.29 -18.49
C LEU A 9 -6.92 0.02 -17.51
N ASP A 10 -8.07 -0.45 -18.00
CA ASP A 10 -9.24 -0.71 -17.16
C ASP A 10 -9.01 -1.91 -16.21
N ALA A 11 -8.43 -3.00 -16.71
CA ALA A 11 -8.01 -4.13 -15.89
C ALA A 11 -6.91 -3.72 -14.89
N GLY A 12 -5.95 -2.90 -15.31
CA GLY A 12 -4.91 -2.35 -14.44
C GLY A 12 -5.49 -1.49 -13.32
N LEU A 13 -6.45 -0.61 -13.64
CA LEU A 13 -7.17 0.23 -12.68
C LEU A 13 -7.99 -0.60 -11.70
N LEU A 14 -8.62 -1.67 -12.16
CA LEU A 14 -9.38 -2.57 -11.29
C LEU A 14 -8.47 -3.30 -10.30
N VAL A 15 -7.32 -3.81 -10.76
CA VAL A 15 -6.30 -4.40 -9.86
C VAL A 15 -5.78 -3.36 -8.86
N LEU A 16 -5.54 -2.14 -9.31
CA LEU A 16 -5.09 -1.04 -8.45
C LEU A 16 -6.16 -0.65 -7.42
N ALA A 17 -7.44 -0.66 -7.79
CA ALA A 17 -8.54 -0.41 -6.87
C ALA A 17 -8.67 -1.50 -5.80
N VAL A 18 -8.51 -2.77 -6.20
CA VAL A 18 -8.47 -3.90 -5.25
C VAL A 18 -7.28 -3.76 -4.29
N LEU A 19 -6.09 -3.43 -4.81
CA LEU A 19 -4.91 -3.18 -3.98
C LEU A 19 -5.08 -1.99 -3.03
N ALA A 20 -5.72 -0.91 -3.49
CA ALA A 20 -6.01 0.27 -2.69
C ALA A 20 -6.90 -0.05 -1.47
N PHE A 21 -7.74 -1.09 -1.56
CA PHE A 21 -8.54 -1.58 -0.44
C PHE A 21 -7.79 -2.59 0.45
N LEU A 22 -7.01 -3.50 -0.16
CA LEU A 22 -6.30 -4.58 0.55
C LEU A 22 -5.10 -4.08 1.35
N LEU A 23 -4.33 -3.13 0.81
CA LEU A 23 -3.09 -2.64 1.41
C LEU A 23 -3.29 -1.92 2.75
N PRO A 24 -4.28 -1.02 2.94
CA PRO A 24 -4.56 -0.44 4.25
C PRO A 24 -4.93 -1.51 5.29
N ALA A 25 -5.75 -2.49 4.91
CA ALA A 25 -6.16 -3.58 5.79
C ALA A 25 -4.96 -4.44 6.24
N LEU A 26 -4.07 -4.79 5.30
CA LEU A 26 -2.84 -5.53 5.60
C LEU A 26 -1.88 -4.73 6.48
N SER A 27 -1.75 -3.42 6.23
CA SER A 27 -0.91 -2.52 7.03
C SER A 27 -1.43 -2.40 8.47
N ALA A 28 -2.74 -2.24 8.64
CA ALA A 28 -3.39 -2.23 9.95
C ALA A 28 -3.25 -3.57 10.67
N LEU A 29 -3.45 -4.70 9.97
CA LEU A 29 -3.28 -6.03 10.54
C LEU A 29 -1.84 -6.26 11.02
N ALA A 30 -0.84 -5.89 10.21
CA ALA A 30 0.57 -5.99 10.57
C ALA A 30 0.90 -5.18 11.83
N LEU A 31 0.30 -3.99 11.97
CA LEU A 31 0.44 -3.16 13.17
C LEU A 31 -0.23 -3.78 14.40
N VAL A 32 -1.46 -4.28 14.26
CA VAL A 32 -2.22 -4.91 15.35
C VAL A 32 -1.52 -6.16 15.88
N LEU A 33 -1.04 -7.02 14.98
CA LEU A 33 -0.29 -8.23 15.35
C LEU A 33 0.99 -7.87 16.12
N ARG A 34 1.64 -6.76 15.75
CA ARG A 34 2.86 -6.29 16.41
C ARG A 34 2.59 -5.59 17.74
N ALA A 35 1.50 -4.85 17.85
CA ALA A 35 1.03 -4.24 19.11
C ALA A 35 0.59 -5.28 20.15
N LYS A 36 0.05 -6.41 19.70
CA LYS A 36 -0.36 -7.53 20.57
C LYS A 36 0.65 -8.67 20.61
N ALA A 37 1.94 -8.34 20.61
CA ALA A 37 3.04 -9.32 20.63
C ALA A 37 2.93 -10.36 21.77
N GLY A 38 2.43 -9.96 22.95
CA GLY A 38 2.22 -10.87 24.09
C GLY A 38 1.09 -11.88 23.89
N ARG A 39 0.11 -11.59 23.01
CA ARG A 39 -1.01 -12.48 22.70
C ARG A 39 -0.66 -13.50 21.60
N PHE A 40 0.32 -13.17 20.75
CA PHE A 40 0.72 -13.99 19.60
C PHE A 40 2.25 -14.20 19.53
N PRO A 41 2.85 -14.93 20.49
CA PRO A 41 4.30 -15.10 20.57
C PRO A 41 4.91 -15.81 19.34
N ARG A 42 4.18 -16.77 18.73
CA ARG A 42 4.62 -17.50 17.52
C ARG A 42 4.74 -16.60 16.28
N LEU A 43 3.97 -15.51 16.21
CA LEU A 43 3.97 -14.54 15.10
C LEU A 43 4.98 -13.40 15.31
N ASN A 44 5.70 -13.37 16.43
CA ASN A 44 6.70 -12.34 16.74
C ASN A 44 8.14 -12.82 16.54
N THR A 45 8.34 -13.92 15.80
CA THR A 45 9.67 -14.41 15.44
C THR A 45 10.41 -13.41 14.55
N PRO A 46 11.76 -13.42 14.54
CA PRO A 46 12.55 -12.48 13.74
C PRO A 46 12.22 -12.53 12.24
N GLY A 47 11.85 -13.70 11.71
CA GLY A 47 11.38 -13.85 10.32
C GLY A 47 10.06 -13.11 10.06
N TRP A 48 9.06 -13.32 10.92
CA TRP A 48 7.77 -12.62 10.82
C TRP A 48 7.88 -11.11 11.03
N ARG A 49 8.79 -10.65 11.89
CA ARG A 49 9.06 -9.21 12.03
C ARG A 49 9.59 -8.57 10.76
N ARG A 50 10.47 -9.27 10.02
CA ARG A 50 10.98 -8.80 8.71
C ARG A 50 9.88 -8.82 7.65
N ALA A 51 9.07 -9.87 7.61
CA ALA A 51 7.92 -9.95 6.72
C ALA A 51 6.90 -8.83 6.97
N GLY A 52 6.59 -8.53 8.24
CA GLY A 52 5.72 -7.41 8.59
C GLY A 52 6.28 -6.05 8.17
N ILE A 53 7.61 -5.85 8.23
CA ILE A 53 8.24 -4.62 7.71
C ILE A 53 8.11 -4.55 6.18
N LEU A 54 8.34 -5.65 5.47
CA LEU A 54 8.15 -5.74 4.01
C LEU A 54 6.71 -5.40 3.60
N VAL A 55 5.72 -5.89 4.34
CA VAL A 55 4.30 -5.57 4.11
C VAL A 55 4.01 -4.08 4.30
N LEU A 56 4.69 -3.40 5.22
CA LEU A 56 4.55 -1.94 5.38
C LEU A 56 5.24 -1.15 4.25
N TRP A 57 6.16 -1.74 3.49
CA TRP A 57 6.76 -1.10 2.31
C TRP A 57 5.92 -1.25 1.03
N LEU A 58 5.12 -2.31 0.95
CA LEU A 58 4.25 -2.61 -0.19
C LEU A 58 3.36 -1.43 -0.62
N PRO A 59 2.70 -0.69 0.29
CA PRO A 59 1.90 0.49 -0.08
C PRO A 59 2.69 1.58 -0.80
N PHE A 60 3.96 1.79 -0.43
CA PHE A 60 4.82 2.79 -1.07
C PHE A 60 5.18 2.39 -2.51
N ILE A 61 5.52 1.12 -2.72
CA ILE A 61 5.86 0.59 -4.04
C ILE A 61 4.65 0.67 -4.97
N VAL A 62 3.49 0.22 -4.49
CA VAL A 62 2.24 0.26 -5.25
C VAL A 62 1.86 1.69 -5.58
N MET A 63 2.00 2.63 -4.64
CA MET A 63 1.75 4.04 -4.87
C MET A 63 2.70 4.65 -5.91
N ALA A 64 3.98 4.26 -5.92
CA ALA A 64 4.94 4.76 -6.90
C ALA A 64 4.61 4.28 -8.33
N ILE A 65 4.30 2.98 -8.48
CA ILE A 65 3.87 2.40 -9.77
C ILE A 65 2.57 3.05 -10.23
N TYR A 66 1.61 3.18 -9.31
CA TYR A 66 0.33 3.81 -9.55
C TYR A 66 0.44 5.28 -9.97
N GLY A 67 1.22 6.07 -9.25
CA GLY A 67 1.44 7.47 -9.58
C GLY A 67 2.07 7.64 -10.97
N GLY A 68 3.00 6.75 -11.33
CA GLY A 68 3.61 6.72 -12.67
C GLY A 68 2.61 6.37 -13.77
N THR A 69 1.79 5.33 -13.59
CA THR A 69 0.76 4.95 -14.57
C THR A 69 -0.36 5.98 -14.67
N ALA A 70 -0.76 6.59 -13.55
CA ALA A 70 -1.74 7.67 -13.50
C ALA A 70 -1.25 8.90 -14.26
N TRP A 71 0.00 9.31 -14.05
CA TRP A 71 0.63 10.45 -14.74
C TRP A 71 0.70 10.23 -16.25
N TRP A 72 1.10 9.01 -16.66
CA TRP A 72 1.15 8.65 -18.07
C TRP A 72 -0.25 8.57 -18.71
N ALA A 73 -1.24 8.02 -18.02
CA ALA A 73 -2.61 7.97 -18.52
C ALA A 73 -3.23 9.38 -18.66
N ALA A 74 -2.96 10.26 -17.69
CA ALA A 74 -3.43 11.65 -17.71
C ALA A 74 -2.82 12.48 -18.85
N SER A 75 -1.59 12.18 -19.29
CA SER A 75 -0.94 12.91 -20.38
C SER A 75 -1.35 12.43 -21.78
N VAL A 76 -1.94 11.24 -21.91
CA VAL A 76 -2.19 10.59 -23.21
C VAL A 76 -3.67 10.40 -23.55
N TYR A 77 -4.57 10.19 -22.57
CA TYR A 77 -5.93 9.69 -22.86
C TYR A 77 -7.09 10.68 -22.61
N ASP A 78 -7.52 10.96 -21.37
CA ASP A 78 -8.70 11.82 -21.12
C ASP A 78 -8.90 12.26 -19.65
N ARG A 79 -9.60 13.37 -19.42
CA ARG A 79 -9.85 14.01 -18.11
C ARG A 79 -10.75 13.18 -17.18
N TYR A 80 -11.61 12.31 -17.70
CA TYR A 80 -12.52 11.51 -16.87
C TYR A 80 -11.82 10.35 -16.14
N TYR A 81 -10.70 9.84 -16.68
CA TYR A 81 -9.85 8.86 -15.99
C TYR A 81 -9.20 9.44 -14.71
N PHE A 82 -9.02 10.75 -14.66
CA PHE A 82 -8.42 11.45 -13.52
C PHE A 82 -9.24 11.28 -12.23
N PHE A 83 -10.58 11.23 -12.30
CA PHE A 83 -11.43 11.11 -11.12
C PHE A 83 -11.35 9.72 -10.46
N GLY A 84 -11.40 8.65 -11.26
CA GLY A 84 -11.15 7.30 -10.77
C GLY A 84 -9.72 7.18 -10.21
N LEU A 85 -8.76 7.84 -10.85
CA LEU A 85 -7.39 7.88 -10.39
C LEU A 85 -7.22 8.61 -9.04
N LEU A 86 -7.98 9.69 -8.82
CA LEU A 86 -7.95 10.47 -7.59
C LEU A 86 -8.51 9.69 -6.39
N ILE A 87 -9.58 8.93 -6.59
CA ILE A 87 -10.19 8.12 -5.53
C ILE A 87 -9.22 7.02 -5.08
N CYS A 88 -8.64 6.27 -6.01
CA CYS A 88 -7.62 5.27 -5.70
C CYS A 88 -6.38 5.87 -5.04
N PHE A 89 -5.96 7.07 -5.44
CA PHE A 89 -4.88 7.80 -4.78
C PHE A 89 -5.18 8.08 -3.30
N ALA A 90 -6.40 8.54 -2.98
CA ALA A 90 -6.79 8.82 -1.60
C ALA A 90 -6.76 7.57 -0.70
N TYR A 91 -7.21 6.42 -1.23
CA TYR A 91 -7.15 5.15 -0.49
C TYR A 91 -5.71 4.65 -0.30
N LEU A 92 -4.88 4.72 -1.33
CA LEU A 92 -3.46 4.36 -1.24
C LEU A 92 -2.70 5.28 -0.28
N LEU A 93 -3.04 6.57 -0.23
CA LEU A 93 -2.48 7.53 0.71
C LEU A 93 -2.74 7.11 2.16
N CYS A 94 -3.95 6.66 2.49
CA CYS A 94 -4.27 6.13 3.82
C CYS A 94 -3.41 4.91 4.18
N ALA A 95 -3.23 3.96 3.25
CA ALA A 95 -2.35 2.81 3.45
C ALA A 95 -0.90 3.22 3.71
N MET A 96 -0.43 4.21 2.95
CA MET A 96 0.92 4.75 3.03
C MET A 96 1.16 5.49 4.37
N LEU A 97 0.19 6.27 4.85
CA LEU A 97 0.26 6.93 6.15
C LEU A 97 0.26 5.93 7.31
N LEU A 98 -0.62 4.92 7.27
CA LEU A 98 -0.62 3.83 8.27
C LEU A 98 0.70 3.08 8.27
N SER A 99 1.25 2.80 7.09
CA SER A 99 2.53 2.13 6.97
C SER A 99 3.70 2.99 7.42
N ALA A 100 3.69 4.29 7.14
CA ALA A 100 4.67 5.25 7.63
C ALA A 100 4.65 5.31 9.16
N ALA A 101 3.46 5.43 9.77
CA ALA A 101 3.28 5.40 11.21
C ALA A 101 3.79 4.09 11.81
N GLY A 102 3.53 2.96 11.15
CA GLY A 102 4.05 1.66 11.54
C GLY A 102 5.57 1.56 11.50
N LEU A 103 6.20 1.95 10.40
CA LEU A 103 7.65 1.97 10.25
C LEU A 103 8.31 2.93 11.26
N PHE A 104 7.71 4.10 11.50
CA PHE A 104 8.16 5.05 12.50
C PHE A 104 8.09 4.48 13.92
N TRP A 105 6.97 3.85 14.28
CA TRP A 105 6.80 3.21 15.58
C TRP A 105 7.82 2.07 15.78
N ILE A 106 8.13 1.31 14.74
CA ILE A 106 9.16 0.26 14.77
C ILE A 106 10.56 0.85 15.00
N ARG A 107 10.86 1.97 14.34
CA ARG A 107 12.16 2.63 14.46
C ARG A 107 12.36 3.20 15.87
N THR A 108 11.32 3.81 16.44
CA THR A 108 11.35 4.40 17.79
C THR A 108 11.35 3.34 18.91
N THR A 109 10.67 2.21 18.74
CA THR A 109 10.66 1.13 19.74
C THR A 109 11.94 0.29 19.75
N ARG A 110 12.68 0.21 18.63
CA ARG A 110 14.01 -0.41 18.59
C ARG A 110 15.05 0.29 19.46
N GLY A 111 14.88 1.58 19.78
CA GLY A 111 15.78 2.32 20.67
C GLY A 111 15.47 2.16 22.17
N ARG A 112 14.40 1.44 22.54
CA ARG A 112 13.96 1.27 23.94
C ARG A 112 14.27 -0.11 24.53
N HIS A 113 14.82 -1.03 23.75
CA HIS A 113 15.34 -2.29 24.27
C HIS A 113 16.86 -2.31 24.09
N PRO A 114 17.64 -2.29 25.20
CA PRO A 114 19.07 -2.54 25.16
C PRO A 114 19.38 -3.96 24.66
#